data_AF-A0A7V6GAC2-F1
#
_entry.id   AF-A0A7V6GAC2-F1
#
_cell.length_a   1.000
_cell.length_b   1.000
_cell.length_c   1.000
_cell.angle_alpha   90.00
_cell.angle_beta   90.00
_cell.angle_gamma   90.00
#
_symmetry.space_group_name_H-M   'P 1'
#
loop_
_entity.id
_entity.type
_entity.pdbx_description
1 polymer ?
#
loop_
_entity_poly.entity_id
_entity_poly.type
_entity_poly.pdbx_seq_one_letter_code
_entity_poly.pdbx_strand_id
1 'polypeptide(L)'
;MQVKLSKRLASVAVMVPKGSVVADIGTDHGYLPAYLVMSRISPYVIATDVNKGPLAAAANLISLLAVGKKIDLRLGDGLTVLMPGEVETIVIAGMGASTMIKILDQTPEVLSQAKRLILQPMRNVPRLRTWLAEHQWEIKDEELIWEDEIFYEIVAADHGQSTLTQEEAEIGPILLKKKHPLLKEYLSERIKVLKSIEVSLQNSTKPRTEIQKQDLHEKINTLERVMACL
;
A
#
# COMPACT_ATOMS: atom_id res chain seq x y z
N MET A 1 24.35 7.90 -12.97
CA MET A 1 22.98 7.58 -13.40
C MET A 1 22.09 7.61 -12.17
N GLN A 2 20.90 8.20 -12.21
CA GLN A 2 20.00 8.28 -11.05
C GLN A 2 18.66 7.69 -11.46
N VAL A 3 18.15 6.72 -10.68
CA VAL A 3 16.79 6.21 -10.88
C VAL A 3 15.81 7.27 -10.43
N LYS A 4 14.89 7.66 -11.31
CA LYS A 4 13.80 8.57 -10.98
C LYS A 4 12.54 7.75 -10.76
N LEU A 5 12.00 7.80 -9.54
CA LEU A 5 10.72 7.18 -9.22
C LEU A 5 9.56 8.13 -9.58
N SER A 6 8.38 7.55 -9.81
CA SER A 6 7.13 8.32 -9.78
C SER A 6 6.90 8.87 -8.36
N LYS A 7 6.02 9.87 -8.21
CA LYS A 7 5.70 10.43 -6.88
C LYS A 7 5.16 9.35 -5.95
N ARG A 8 4.34 8.44 -6.47
CA ARG A 8 3.81 7.28 -5.72
C ARG A 8 4.93 6.41 -5.16
N LEU A 9 5.85 5.93 -6.00
CA LEU A 9 6.96 5.07 -5.54
C LEU A 9 8.00 5.84 -4.70
N ALA A 10 8.23 7.12 -4.98
CA ALA A 10 9.11 7.95 -4.16
C ALA A 10 8.57 8.09 -2.73
N SER A 11 7.26 8.24 -2.57
CA SER A 11 6.60 8.34 -1.26
C SER A 11 6.65 7.02 -0.49
N VAL A 12 6.53 5.88 -1.18
CA VAL A 12 6.81 4.55 -0.61
C VAL A 12 8.25 4.46 -0.11
N ALA A 13 9.22 4.91 -0.92
CA ALA A 13 10.64 4.87 -0.55
C ALA A 13 10.97 5.73 0.68
N VAL A 14 10.28 6.87 0.89
CA VAL A 14 10.45 7.74 2.06
C VAL A 14 10.07 7.03 3.37
N MET A 15 9.10 6.11 3.34
CA MET A 15 8.65 5.38 4.53
C MET A 15 9.58 4.23 4.93
N VAL A 16 10.55 3.87 4.08
CA VAL A 16 11.52 2.80 4.36
C VAL A 16 12.50 3.27 5.44
N PRO A 17 12.60 2.55 6.59
CA PRO A 17 13.58 2.85 7.61
C PRO A 17 14.99 2.74 7.04
N LYS A 18 15.78 3.79 7.18
CA LYS A 18 17.16 3.82 6.71
C LYS A 18 17.98 2.72 7.37
N GLY A 19 18.71 1.95 6.56
CA GLY A 19 19.52 0.82 7.01
C GLY A 19 18.79 -0.52 7.01
N SER A 20 17.46 -0.54 6.84
CA SER A 20 16.70 -1.80 6.84
C SER A 20 16.92 -2.63 5.59
N VAL A 21 17.01 -3.95 5.74
CA VAL A 21 16.94 -4.89 4.61
C VAL A 21 15.48 -5.00 4.17
N VAL A 22 15.23 -4.80 2.87
CA VAL A 22 13.88 -4.63 2.32
C VAL A 22 13.51 -5.81 1.44
N ALA A 23 12.27 -6.29 1.52
CA ALA A 23 11.64 -7.05 0.45
C ALA A 23 10.69 -6.16 -0.35
N ASP A 24 10.85 -6.09 -1.67
CA ASP A 24 9.92 -5.43 -2.59
C ASP A 24 9.11 -6.50 -3.34
N ILE A 25 7.83 -6.62 -3.01
CA ILE A 25 6.95 -7.70 -3.47
C ILE A 25 6.12 -7.25 -4.65
N GLY A 26 6.24 -7.97 -5.77
CA GLY A 26 5.68 -7.58 -7.06
C GLY A 26 6.48 -6.44 -7.70
N THR A 27 7.81 -6.58 -7.70
CA THR A 27 8.74 -5.57 -8.21
C THR A 27 8.46 -5.25 -9.68
N ASP A 28 7.90 -4.07 -9.96
CA ASP A 28 7.72 -3.59 -11.32
C ASP A 28 9.06 -3.06 -11.88
N HIS A 29 9.74 -3.91 -12.65
CA HIS A 29 10.99 -3.61 -13.36
C HIS A 29 12.19 -3.19 -12.49
N GLY A 30 12.13 -3.36 -11.16
CA GLY A 30 13.28 -3.16 -10.26
C GLY A 30 13.60 -1.69 -9.93
N TYR A 31 12.69 -0.76 -10.25
CA TYR A 31 12.92 0.67 -10.00
C TYR A 31 13.05 1.01 -8.52
N LEU A 32 12.13 0.54 -7.67
CA LEU A 32 12.18 0.79 -6.23
C LEU A 32 13.43 0.15 -5.58
N PRO A 33 13.77 -1.13 -5.82
CA PRO A 33 14.99 -1.75 -5.31
C PRO A 33 16.25 -0.99 -5.70
N ALA A 34 16.37 -0.63 -6.99
CA ALA A 34 17.51 0.13 -7.49
C ALA A 34 17.59 1.51 -6.82
N TYR A 35 16.47 2.22 -6.68
CA TYR A 35 16.43 3.52 -6.02
C TYR A 35 16.86 3.44 -4.54
N LEU A 36 16.36 2.47 -3.79
CA LEU A 36 16.67 2.30 -2.37
C LEU A 36 18.17 2.05 -2.14
N VAL A 37 18.78 1.20 -2.97
CA VAL A 37 20.22 0.90 -2.90
C VAL A 37 21.07 2.08 -3.34
N MET A 38 20.74 2.72 -4.47
CA MET A 38 21.52 3.85 -4.99
C MET A 38 21.46 5.06 -4.07
N SER A 39 20.31 5.28 -3.43
CA SER A 39 20.10 6.36 -2.47
C SER A 39 20.63 6.03 -1.06
N ARG A 40 21.23 4.84 -0.87
CA ARG A 40 21.73 4.34 0.43
C ARG A 40 20.68 4.35 1.53
N ILE A 41 19.41 4.17 1.15
CA ILE A 41 18.30 3.99 2.08
C ILE A 41 18.33 2.57 2.62
N SER A 42 18.51 1.58 1.73
CA SER A 42 18.65 0.18 2.11
C SER A 42 20.03 -0.36 1.72
N PRO A 43 20.69 -1.14 2.58
CA PRO A 43 21.95 -1.81 2.25
C PRO A 43 21.73 -3.01 1.32
N TYR A 44 20.53 -3.62 1.33
CA TYR A 44 20.21 -4.82 0.57
C TYR A 44 18.70 -4.95 0.34
N VAL A 45 18.31 -5.31 -0.88
CA VAL A 45 16.90 -5.48 -1.25
C VAL A 45 16.68 -6.85 -1.89
N ILE A 46 15.66 -7.58 -1.46
CA ILE A 46 15.15 -8.75 -2.16
C ILE A 46 13.93 -8.31 -2.96
N ALA A 47 14.00 -8.39 -4.27
CA ALA A 47 12.90 -8.00 -5.15
C ALA A 47 12.26 -9.26 -5.75
N THR A 48 10.95 -9.39 -5.60
CA THR A 48 10.22 -10.60 -5.98
C THR A 48 9.12 -10.29 -6.97
N ASP A 49 8.88 -11.20 -7.92
CA ASP A 49 7.69 -11.19 -8.76
C ASP A 49 7.31 -12.63 -9.11
N VAL A 50 6.02 -12.87 -9.37
CA VAL A 50 5.54 -14.18 -9.82
C VAL A 50 5.85 -14.40 -11.31
N ASN A 51 6.11 -13.31 -12.05
CA ASN A 51 6.35 -13.31 -13.48
C ASN A 51 7.84 -13.11 -13.80
N LYS A 52 8.32 -13.88 -14.79
CA LYS A 52 9.71 -13.75 -15.28
C LYS A 52 9.99 -12.44 -16.01
N GLY A 53 8.97 -11.84 -16.63
CA GLY A 53 9.11 -10.61 -17.42
C GLY A 53 9.61 -9.41 -16.59
N PRO A 54 8.88 -9.01 -15.53
CA PRO A 54 9.32 -7.95 -14.61
C PRO A 54 10.71 -8.19 -14.02
N LEU A 55 11.02 -9.43 -13.63
CA LEU A 55 12.35 -9.78 -13.11
C LEU A 55 13.45 -9.69 -14.15
N ALA A 56 13.19 -10.05 -15.40
CA ALA A 56 14.17 -9.90 -16.48
C ALA A 56 14.47 -8.41 -16.75
N ALA A 57 13.44 -7.56 -16.75
CA ALA A 57 13.62 -6.11 -16.85
C ALA A 57 14.37 -5.54 -15.64
N ALA A 58 14.06 -6.01 -14.42
CA ALA A 58 14.79 -5.64 -13.21
C ALA A 58 16.27 -6.04 -13.31
N ALA A 59 16.57 -7.26 -13.78
CA ALA A 59 17.94 -7.73 -13.97
C ALA A 59 18.73 -6.83 -14.92
N ASN A 60 18.10 -6.43 -16.04
CA ASN A 60 18.72 -5.50 -17.00
C ASN A 60 19.03 -4.14 -16.36
N LEU A 61 18.07 -3.57 -15.62
CA LEU A 61 18.25 -2.29 -14.93
C LEU A 61 19.36 -2.37 -13.87
N ILE A 62 19.37 -3.41 -13.05
CA ILE A 62 20.32 -3.64 -11.96
C ILE A 62 21.74 -3.84 -12.50
N SER A 63 21.87 -4.55 -13.61
CA SER A 63 23.14 -4.74 -14.32
C SER A 63 23.67 -3.41 -14.86
N LEU A 64 22.82 -2.64 -15.55
CA LEU A 64 23.16 -1.31 -16.09
C LEU A 64 23.64 -0.34 -15.01
N LEU A 65 23.05 -0.42 -13.80
CA LEU A 65 23.38 0.43 -12.66
C LEU A 65 24.52 -0.12 -11.79
N ALA A 66 25.05 -1.31 -12.11
CA ALA A 66 26.09 -2.01 -11.35
C ALA A 66 25.78 -2.21 -9.85
N VAL A 67 24.50 -2.48 -9.52
CA VAL A 67 24.04 -2.66 -8.13
C VAL A 67 23.65 -4.11 -7.79
N GLY A 68 23.87 -5.07 -8.69
CA GLY A 68 23.42 -6.47 -8.54
C GLY A 68 23.96 -7.23 -7.34
N LYS A 69 25.05 -6.79 -6.71
CA LYS A 69 25.53 -7.38 -5.44
C LYS A 69 24.66 -7.04 -4.23
N LYS A 70 23.77 -6.05 -4.35
CA LYS A 70 22.93 -5.53 -3.26
C LYS A 70 21.43 -5.73 -3.53
N ILE A 71 21.08 -6.37 -4.65
CA ILE A 71 19.70 -6.65 -5.01
C ILE A 71 19.61 -8.11 -5.45
N ASP A 72 18.81 -8.89 -4.73
CA ASP A 72 18.52 -10.28 -5.05
C ASP A 72 17.16 -10.38 -5.74
N LEU A 73 17.11 -11.07 -6.88
CA LEU A 73 15.90 -11.22 -7.67
C LEU A 73 15.36 -12.63 -7.52
N ARG A 74 14.13 -12.76 -7.00
CA ARG A 74 13.51 -14.07 -6.74
C ARG A 74 12.18 -14.20 -7.48
N LEU A 75 12.05 -15.29 -8.24
CA LEU A 75 10.79 -15.67 -8.86
C LEU A 75 9.93 -16.44 -7.87
N GLY A 76 8.76 -15.92 -7.52
CA GLY A 76 7.80 -16.65 -6.68
C GLY A 76 6.60 -15.80 -6.25
N ASP A 77 5.69 -16.45 -5.51
CA ASP A 77 4.41 -15.85 -5.12
C ASP A 77 4.53 -15.13 -3.78
N GLY A 78 4.45 -13.81 -3.80
CA GLY A 78 4.43 -12.99 -2.59
C GLY A 78 5.68 -13.18 -1.72
N LEU A 79 5.43 -13.52 -0.45
CA LEU A 79 6.45 -13.69 0.59
C LEU A 79 7.01 -15.13 0.68
N THR A 80 6.48 -16.08 -0.09
CA THR A 80 6.83 -17.51 0.00
C THR A 80 8.30 -17.83 -0.34
N VAL A 81 9.00 -16.88 -0.97
CA VAL A 81 10.42 -16.98 -1.33
C VAL A 81 11.35 -16.39 -0.29
N LEU A 82 10.81 -15.91 0.84
CA LEU A 82 11.57 -15.30 1.92
C LEU A 82 11.71 -16.28 3.09
N MET A 83 12.82 -16.16 3.81
CA MET A 83 13.01 -16.85 5.09
C MET A 83 12.62 -15.92 6.25
N PRO A 84 12.10 -16.46 7.38
CA PRO A 84 11.89 -15.68 8.58
C PRO A 84 13.17 -14.95 9.04
N GLY A 85 13.06 -13.65 9.29
CA GLY A 85 14.19 -12.80 9.73
C GLY A 85 15.14 -12.38 8.61
N GLU A 86 14.86 -12.74 7.36
CA GLU A 86 15.70 -12.36 6.22
C GLU A 86 15.58 -10.88 5.86
N VAL A 87 14.41 -10.29 6.09
CA VAL A 87 14.12 -8.87 5.84
C VAL A 87 13.47 -8.22 7.06
N GLU A 88 13.69 -6.93 7.22
CA GLU A 88 13.09 -6.14 8.31
C GLU A 88 11.89 -5.32 7.81
N THR A 89 11.89 -4.92 6.54
CA THR A 89 10.83 -4.10 5.95
C THR A 89 10.26 -4.83 4.73
N ILE A 90 8.94 -4.93 4.64
CA ILE A 90 8.25 -5.49 3.48
C ILE A 90 7.49 -4.35 2.79
N VAL A 91 7.69 -4.21 1.48
CA VAL A 91 6.97 -3.29 0.62
C VAL A 91 6.06 -4.08 -0.31
N ILE A 92 4.78 -3.70 -0.39
CA ILE A 92 3.84 -4.21 -1.40
C ILE A 92 3.11 -3.01 -2.00
N ALA A 93 3.36 -2.72 -3.28
CA ALA A 93 2.79 -1.54 -3.95
C ALA A 93 2.09 -1.89 -5.26
N GLY A 94 1.02 -1.16 -5.59
CA GLY A 94 0.30 -1.35 -6.87
C GLY A 94 -0.63 -2.56 -6.92
N MET A 95 -0.91 -3.21 -5.79
CA MET A 95 -1.86 -4.34 -5.70
C MET A 95 -3.18 -3.93 -5.04
N GLY A 96 -4.25 -4.70 -5.22
CA GLY A 96 -5.48 -4.50 -4.45
C GLY A 96 -5.36 -5.03 -3.02
N ALA A 97 -6.08 -4.43 -2.07
CA ALA A 97 -6.02 -4.83 -0.65
C ALA A 97 -6.24 -6.33 -0.42
N SER A 98 -7.19 -6.95 -1.14
CA SER A 98 -7.44 -8.40 -1.02
C SER A 98 -6.24 -9.26 -1.41
N THR A 99 -5.48 -8.84 -2.44
CA THR A 99 -4.27 -9.55 -2.88
C THR A 99 -3.15 -9.37 -1.86
N MET A 100 -2.98 -8.15 -1.34
CA MET A 100 -2.01 -7.85 -0.29
C MET A 100 -2.28 -8.71 0.95
N ILE A 101 -3.52 -8.71 1.45
CA ILE A 101 -3.93 -9.52 2.59
C ILE A 101 -3.63 -11.00 2.35
N LYS A 102 -3.96 -11.55 1.18
CA LYS A 102 -3.65 -12.94 0.86
C LYS A 102 -2.14 -13.22 0.91
N ILE A 103 -1.31 -12.34 0.35
CA ILE A 103 0.15 -12.47 0.38
C ILE A 103 0.67 -12.47 1.83
N LEU A 104 0.11 -11.58 2.65
CA LEU A 104 0.47 -11.45 4.07
C LEU A 104 0.05 -12.72 4.85
N ASP A 105 -1.20 -13.16 4.72
CA ASP A 105 -1.75 -14.34 5.43
C ASP A 105 -1.05 -15.66 5.08
N GLN A 106 -0.42 -15.76 3.90
CA GLN A 106 0.22 -16.98 3.42
C GLN A 106 1.52 -17.34 4.16
N THR A 107 2.17 -16.39 4.84
CA THR A 107 3.51 -16.57 5.44
C THR A 107 3.63 -15.88 6.80
N PRO A 108 2.80 -16.28 7.79
CA PRO A 108 2.80 -15.65 9.12
C PRO A 108 4.17 -15.70 9.81
N GLU A 109 4.99 -16.72 9.54
CA GLU A 109 6.34 -16.85 10.07
C GLU A 109 7.27 -15.74 9.59
N VAL A 110 7.19 -15.33 8.32
CA VAL A 110 7.96 -14.21 7.77
C VAL A 110 7.47 -12.89 8.37
N LEU A 111 6.15 -12.70 8.42
CA LEU A 111 5.55 -11.49 8.99
C LEU A 111 5.88 -11.29 10.46
N SER A 112 5.93 -12.37 11.25
CA SER A 112 6.28 -12.30 12.67
C SER A 112 7.67 -11.72 12.93
N GLN A 113 8.58 -11.82 11.96
CA GLN A 113 9.96 -11.32 12.07
C GLN A 113 10.15 -9.97 11.37
N ALA A 114 9.29 -9.63 10.41
CA ALA A 114 9.30 -8.32 9.78
C ALA A 114 8.95 -7.25 10.83
N LYS A 115 9.61 -6.09 10.76
CA LYS A 115 9.40 -4.98 11.69
C LYS A 115 8.41 -3.95 11.14
N ARG A 116 8.40 -3.77 9.82
CA ARG A 116 7.57 -2.78 9.13
C ARG A 116 6.96 -3.32 7.84
N LEU A 117 5.69 -2.99 7.63
CA LEU A 117 4.99 -3.10 6.36
C LEU A 117 4.83 -1.70 5.75
N ILE A 118 5.07 -1.57 4.45
CA ILE A 118 4.75 -0.38 3.66
C ILE A 118 3.88 -0.81 2.49
N LEU A 119 2.61 -0.44 2.56
CA LEU A 119 1.56 -0.98 1.70
C LEU A 119 0.92 0.15 0.92
N GLN A 120 0.90 0.00 -0.41
CA GLN A 120 0.29 0.97 -1.32
C GLN A 120 -0.83 0.27 -2.11
N PRO A 121 -2.03 0.12 -1.52
CA PRO A 121 -3.17 -0.51 -2.17
C PRO A 121 -3.76 0.36 -3.29
N MET A 122 -4.18 -0.28 -4.39
CA MET A 122 -4.90 0.38 -5.50
C MET A 122 -6.40 0.51 -5.27
N ARG A 123 -6.95 -0.29 -4.34
CA ARG A 123 -8.39 -0.34 -4.07
C ARG A 123 -8.65 -0.94 -2.70
N ASN A 124 -9.78 -0.55 -2.10
CA ASN A 124 -10.30 -1.08 -0.85
C ASN A 124 -9.32 -0.95 0.34
N VAL A 125 -8.71 0.23 0.48
CA VAL A 125 -7.81 0.58 1.60
C VAL A 125 -8.46 0.38 2.97
N PRO A 126 -9.77 0.66 3.18
CA PRO A 126 -10.40 0.41 4.47
C PRO A 126 -10.28 -1.04 4.94
N ARG A 127 -10.47 -2.00 4.02
CA ARG A 127 -10.29 -3.43 4.33
C ARG A 127 -8.86 -3.74 4.78
N LEU A 128 -7.86 -3.10 4.17
CA LEU A 128 -6.46 -3.28 4.56
C LEU A 128 -6.21 -2.76 5.97
N ARG A 129 -6.73 -1.57 6.31
CA ARG A 129 -6.59 -0.99 7.65
C ARG A 129 -7.22 -1.86 8.73
N THR A 130 -8.43 -2.37 8.47
CA THR A 130 -9.10 -3.30 9.38
C THR A 130 -8.28 -4.58 9.57
N TRP A 131 -7.79 -5.18 8.49
CA TRP A 131 -6.95 -6.38 8.59
C TRP A 131 -5.68 -6.11 9.41
N LEU A 132 -5.01 -4.97 9.21
CA LEU A 132 -3.82 -4.59 10.01
C LEU A 132 -4.15 -4.56 11.51
N ALA A 133 -5.23 -3.88 11.90
CA ALA A 133 -5.65 -3.80 13.30
C ALA A 133 -5.98 -5.17 13.90
N GLU A 134 -6.71 -6.02 13.16
CA GLU A 134 -7.05 -7.39 13.57
C GLU A 134 -5.81 -8.29 13.76
N HIS A 135 -4.74 -8.03 13.02
CA HIS A 135 -3.51 -8.84 13.01
C HIS A 135 -2.37 -8.21 13.81
N GLN A 136 -2.68 -7.32 14.77
CA GLN A 136 -1.70 -6.68 15.65
C GLN A 136 -0.63 -5.88 14.90
N TRP A 137 -1.04 -5.22 13.82
CA TRP A 137 -0.28 -4.17 13.16
C TRP A 137 -0.90 -2.81 13.48
N GLU A 138 -0.08 -1.90 14.01
CA GLU A 138 -0.47 -0.52 14.28
C GLU A 138 0.01 0.36 13.13
N ILE A 139 -0.91 1.13 12.56
CA ILE A 139 -0.60 2.11 11.51
C ILE A 139 0.21 3.25 12.13
N LYS A 140 1.47 3.39 11.71
CA LYS A 140 2.41 4.40 12.24
C LYS A 140 2.50 5.63 11.36
N ASP A 141 2.33 5.46 10.06
CA ASP A 141 2.31 6.58 9.12
C ASP A 141 1.37 6.28 7.96
N GLU A 142 0.83 7.34 7.36
CA GLU A 142 0.05 7.26 6.13
C GLU A 142 0.34 8.48 5.27
N GLU A 143 0.35 8.31 3.95
CA GLU A 143 0.55 9.41 3.01
C GLU A 143 -0.49 9.34 1.89
N LEU A 144 -0.87 10.52 1.40
CA LEU A 144 -1.83 10.67 0.31
C LEU A 144 -1.18 11.46 -0.83
N ILE A 145 -1.11 10.85 -2.00
CA ILE A 145 -0.42 11.42 -3.17
C ILE A 145 -1.42 11.63 -4.32
N TRP A 146 -1.34 12.79 -4.97
CA TRP A 146 -2.02 13.06 -6.24
C TRP A 146 -1.03 12.93 -7.40
N GLU A 147 -1.25 11.92 -8.25
CA GLU A 147 -0.44 11.63 -9.44
C GLU A 147 -1.33 11.08 -10.56
N ASP A 148 -1.20 11.62 -11.78
CA ASP A 148 -1.95 11.20 -12.96
C ASP A 148 -3.47 11.13 -12.76
N GLU A 149 -4.04 12.19 -12.15
CA GLU A 149 -5.47 12.31 -11.84
C GLU A 149 -6.02 11.26 -10.87
N ILE A 150 -5.12 10.56 -10.16
CA ILE A 150 -5.46 9.51 -9.20
C ILE A 150 -4.89 9.88 -7.82
N PHE A 151 -5.71 9.68 -6.80
CA PHE A 151 -5.24 9.68 -5.41
C PHE A 151 -4.73 8.30 -5.01
N TYR A 152 -3.52 8.26 -4.45
CA TYR A 152 -2.89 7.07 -3.92
C TYR A 152 -2.72 7.20 -2.41
N GLU A 153 -3.17 6.18 -1.68
CA GLU A 153 -2.89 6.02 -0.27
C GLU A 153 -1.70 5.08 -0.08
N ILE A 154 -0.82 5.42 0.85
CA ILE A 154 0.28 4.59 1.33
C ILE A 154 0.12 4.46 2.84
N VAL A 155 0.24 3.24 3.35
CA VAL A 155 0.09 2.90 4.77
C VAL A 155 1.38 2.24 5.24
N ALA A 156 2.01 2.79 6.26
CA ALA A 156 3.13 2.17 6.97
C ALA A 156 2.65 1.67 8.34
N ALA A 157 2.90 0.40 8.64
CA ALA A 157 2.49 -0.23 9.87
C ALA A 157 3.64 -1.04 10.48
N ASP A 158 3.73 -0.99 11.81
CA ASP A 158 4.66 -1.79 12.61
C ASP A 158 3.87 -2.71 13.55
N HIS A 159 4.50 -3.72 14.14
CA HIS A 159 3.85 -4.56 15.14
C HIS A 159 3.32 -3.71 16.30
N GLY A 160 2.05 -3.90 16.66
CA GLY A 160 1.39 -3.14 17.71
C GLY A 160 -0.13 -3.39 17.74
N GLN A 161 -0.71 -3.32 18.93
CA GLN A 161 -2.16 -3.34 19.05
C GLN A 161 -2.74 -2.00 18.63
N SER A 162 -3.80 -2.04 17.83
CA SER A 162 -4.55 -0.85 17.47
C SER A 162 -6.05 -1.16 17.45
N THR A 163 -6.86 -0.13 17.66
CA THR A 163 -8.31 -0.19 17.48
C THR A 163 -8.67 1.02 16.64
N LEU A 164 -9.41 0.78 15.57
CA LEU A 164 -9.82 1.84 14.64
C LEU A 164 -11.30 2.13 14.85
N THR A 165 -11.67 3.41 14.87
CA THR A 165 -13.07 3.78 14.65
C THR A 165 -13.48 3.48 13.21
N GLN A 166 -14.78 3.52 12.94
CA GLN A 166 -15.29 3.35 11.57
C GLN A 166 -14.71 4.43 10.62
N GLU A 167 -14.59 5.67 11.09
CA GLU A 167 -13.98 6.76 10.32
C GLU A 167 -12.49 6.52 10.05
N GLU A 168 -11.75 6.06 11.06
CA GLU A 168 -10.32 5.78 10.95
C GLU A 168 -10.06 4.61 10.00
N ALA A 169 -10.89 3.56 10.04
CA ALA A 169 -10.81 2.48 9.07
C ALA A 169 -11.13 2.99 7.65
N GLU A 170 -12.18 3.81 7.48
CA GLU A 170 -12.63 4.27 6.16
C GLU A 170 -11.68 5.29 5.51
N ILE A 171 -11.02 6.14 6.30
CA ILE A 171 -10.26 7.30 5.81
C ILE A 171 -8.77 7.20 6.13
N GLY A 172 -8.41 6.67 7.29
CA GLY A 172 -7.02 6.55 7.76
C GLY A 172 -6.79 7.32 9.05
N PRO A 173 -6.39 6.65 10.16
CA PRO A 173 -6.19 7.31 11.45
C PRO A 173 -5.09 8.39 11.39
N ILE A 174 -4.01 8.15 10.64
CA ILE A 174 -2.90 9.08 10.55
C ILE A 174 -3.24 10.22 9.59
N LEU A 175 -3.92 9.93 8.47
CA LEU A 175 -4.39 10.97 7.55
C LEU A 175 -5.33 11.97 8.25
N LEU A 176 -6.26 11.46 9.07
CA LEU A 176 -7.17 12.26 9.89
C LEU A 176 -6.40 13.06 10.96
N LYS A 177 -5.55 12.39 11.75
CA LYS A 177 -4.79 13.00 12.84
C LYS A 177 -3.91 14.14 12.36
N LYS A 178 -3.23 13.97 11.21
CA LYS A 178 -2.34 14.99 10.65
C LYS A 178 -3.07 16.04 9.79
N LYS A 179 -4.40 15.93 9.63
CA LYS A 179 -5.21 16.74 8.71
C LYS A 179 -4.51 16.90 7.36
N HIS A 180 -4.23 15.78 6.70
CA HIS A 180 -3.38 15.74 5.52
C HIS A 180 -3.80 16.83 4.50
N PRO A 181 -2.87 17.62 3.91
CA PRO A 181 -3.23 18.76 3.05
C PRO A 181 -4.16 18.42 1.88
N LEU A 182 -3.98 17.24 1.28
CA LEU A 182 -4.82 16.73 0.18
C LEU A 182 -6.12 16.02 0.63
N LEU A 183 -6.38 15.92 1.94
CA LEU A 183 -7.47 15.09 2.46
C LEU A 183 -8.83 15.59 2.00
N LYS A 184 -9.04 16.91 1.96
CA LYS A 184 -10.32 17.51 1.57
C LYS A 184 -10.65 17.21 0.11
N GLU A 185 -9.68 17.39 -0.78
CA GLU A 185 -9.81 17.09 -2.21
C GLU A 185 -10.05 15.60 -2.44
N TYR A 186 -9.32 14.74 -1.73
CA TYR A 186 -9.50 13.29 -1.79
C TYR A 186 -10.88 12.84 -1.34
N LEU A 187 -11.38 13.36 -0.20
CA LEU A 187 -12.72 13.05 0.28
C LEU A 187 -13.79 13.55 -0.70
N SER A 188 -13.64 14.75 -1.25
CA SER A 188 -14.53 15.28 -2.27
C SER A 188 -14.61 14.36 -3.50
N GLU A 189 -13.47 13.91 -4.04
CA GLU A 189 -13.45 12.98 -5.18
C GLU A 189 -14.07 11.62 -4.83
N ARG A 190 -13.78 11.07 -3.65
CA ARG A 190 -14.42 9.83 -3.19
C ARG A 190 -15.94 9.98 -3.07
N ILE A 191 -16.43 11.06 -2.48
CA ILE A 191 -17.86 11.33 -2.36
C ILE A 191 -18.52 11.42 -3.75
N LYS A 192 -17.89 12.11 -4.71
CA LYS A 192 -18.38 12.18 -6.10
C LYS A 192 -18.51 10.80 -6.74
N VAL A 193 -17.49 9.94 -6.59
CA VAL A 193 -17.51 8.57 -7.10
C VAL A 193 -18.60 7.74 -6.42
N LEU A 194 -18.74 7.82 -5.10
CA LEU A 194 -19.77 7.06 -4.37
C LEU A 194 -21.19 7.51 -4.76
N LYS A 195 -21.42 8.82 -4.93
CA LYS A 195 -22.71 9.35 -5.41
C LYS A 195 -23.03 8.94 -6.85
N SER A 196 -22.03 8.90 -7.74
CA SER A 196 -22.26 8.43 -9.12
C SER A 196 -22.61 6.94 -9.17
N ILE A 197 -21.99 6.14 -8.28
CA ILE A 197 -22.40 4.74 -8.05
C ILE A 197 -23.84 4.73 -7.55
N GLU A 198 -24.18 5.46 -6.49
CA GLU A 198 -25.53 5.52 -5.90
C GLU A 198 -26.62 5.80 -6.96
N VAL A 199 -26.43 6.83 -7.80
CA VAL A 199 -27.33 7.15 -8.91
C VAL A 199 -27.42 6.00 -9.92
N SER A 200 -26.28 5.40 -10.29
CA SER A 200 -26.25 4.25 -11.21
C SER A 200 -26.99 3.03 -10.64
N LEU A 201 -27.01 2.88 -9.31
CA LEU A 201 -27.74 1.80 -8.64
C LEU A 201 -29.24 2.05 -8.57
N GLN A 202 -29.66 3.30 -8.35
CA GLN A 202 -31.07 3.67 -8.37
C GLN A 202 -31.72 3.40 -9.74
N ASN A 203 -30.95 3.56 -10.82
CA ASN A 203 -31.41 3.30 -12.19
C ASN A 203 -31.28 1.82 -12.62
N SER A 204 -30.72 0.94 -11.78
CA SER A 204 -30.51 -0.47 -12.13
C SER A 204 -31.72 -1.33 -11.79
N THR A 205 -32.16 -2.17 -12.74
CA THR A 205 -33.21 -3.18 -12.54
C THR A 205 -32.72 -4.47 -11.87
N LYS A 206 -31.42 -4.57 -11.55
CA LYS A 206 -30.88 -5.74 -10.84
C LYS A 206 -31.28 -5.67 -9.36
N PRO A 207 -31.77 -6.75 -8.75
CA PRO A 207 -32.03 -6.80 -7.31
C PRO A 207 -30.70 -6.74 -6.56
N ARG A 208 -30.26 -5.52 -6.22
CA ARG A 208 -29.24 -5.31 -5.19
C ARG A 208 -29.92 -5.35 -3.84
N THR A 209 -29.30 -6.02 -2.89
CA THR A 209 -29.80 -6.08 -1.51
C THR A 209 -29.84 -4.67 -0.94
N GLU A 210 -30.94 -4.28 -0.28
CA GLU A 210 -31.08 -2.96 0.39
C GLU A 210 -29.88 -2.64 1.29
N ILE A 211 -29.26 -3.69 1.87
CA ILE A 211 -28.01 -3.63 2.63
C ILE A 211 -26.88 -2.90 1.87
N GLN A 212 -26.70 -3.14 0.57
CA GLN A 212 -25.65 -2.49 -0.22
C GLN A 212 -25.91 -1.00 -0.44
N LYS A 213 -27.18 -0.59 -0.55
CA LYS A 213 -27.54 0.82 -0.67
C LYS A 213 -27.30 1.53 0.67
N GLN A 214 -27.69 0.88 1.77
CA GLN A 214 -27.49 1.42 3.10
C GLN A 214 -25.99 1.59 3.44
N ASP A 215 -25.15 0.59 3.16
CA ASP A 215 -23.69 0.68 3.35
C ASP A 215 -23.07 1.82 2.53
N LEU A 216 -23.52 1.99 1.28
CA LEU A 216 -23.06 3.09 0.44
C LEU A 216 -23.45 4.46 1.01
N HIS A 217 -24.69 4.59 1.48
CA HIS A 217 -25.20 5.83 2.06
C HIS A 217 -24.48 6.19 3.37
N GLU A 218 -24.25 5.20 4.25
CA GLU A 218 -23.49 5.37 5.49
C GLU A 218 -22.04 5.80 5.23
N LYS A 219 -21.40 5.24 4.19
CA LYS A 219 -20.07 5.68 3.74
C LYS A 219 -20.07 7.13 3.29
N ILE A 220 -21.00 7.52 2.42
CA ILE A 220 -21.12 8.91 1.94
C ILE A 220 -21.27 9.88 3.13
N ASN A 221 -22.21 9.59 4.04
CA ASN A 221 -22.46 10.42 5.22
C ASN A 221 -21.23 10.53 6.12
N THR A 222 -20.47 9.44 6.27
CA THR A 222 -19.23 9.42 7.03
C THR A 222 -18.18 10.34 6.41
N LEU A 223 -17.96 10.25 5.10
CA LEU A 223 -16.99 11.10 4.40
C LEU A 223 -17.41 12.59 4.46
N GLU A 224 -18.70 12.90 4.27
CA GLU A 224 -19.22 14.27 4.32
C GLU A 224 -19.07 14.90 5.71
N ARG A 225 -19.38 14.15 6.77
CA ARG A 225 -19.21 14.58 8.16
C ARG A 225 -17.76 14.89 8.47
N VAL A 226 -16.84 14.01 8.10
CA VAL A 226 -15.40 14.25 8.31
C VAL A 226 -14.93 15.46 7.50
N MET A 227 -15.31 15.55 6.23
CA MET A 227 -14.93 16.67 5.36
C MET A 227 -15.41 18.03 5.89
N ALA A 228 -16.56 18.09 6.57
CA ALA A 228 -17.06 19.31 7.21
C ALA A 228 -16.23 19.76 8.42
N CYS A 229 -15.41 18.87 9.01
CA CYS A 229 -14.56 19.15 10.17
C CYS A 229 -13.08 19.42 9.81
N LEU A 230 -12.72 19.34 8.53
CA LEU A 230 -11.38 19.63 7.99
C LEU A 230 -11.19 21.11 7.67
#